data_AF-A0A542KKP3-F1
#
_entry.id   AF-A0A542KKP3-F1
#
_cell.length_a   1.000
_cell.length_b   1.000
_cell.length_c   1.000
_cell.angle_alpha   90.00
_cell.angle_beta   90.00
_cell.angle_gamma   90.00
#
_symmetry.space_group_name_H-M   'P 1'
#
loop_
_entity.id
_entity.type
_entity.pdbx_description
1 polymer ?
#
loop_
_entity_poly.entity_id
_entity_poly.type
_entity_poly.pdbx_seq_one_letter_code
_entity_poly.pdbx_strand_id
1 'polypeptide(L)'
;MAVQEARGGAETRAHGGAHAGGCACGDCPHGAREGHRRAVAEFLLLRDGFAAGQGVPAAVAHSAQASRQWVSEELTQSAELVAERGRAEGEAWLARLWRYTAVAVWALVLVLLLVQSLTAIGAGWTSARTAGLLAALLVAAALTAASWFHRARGGSMAPVIGEDHRLSTSRTVAAAWVLFVAYAVLVLAGRLAVASDHAERDALVSGLELARGAGVVTVLAVVCGIAVLVRRVVGLRVLGQRLQKVRADRPRAADLLTDDAGRGSFADIQYVVISAVALLFSAVRLARRPDQLPDLPWGLAVVVLVSAATYLAGKYAEGGRPVILSVVRAREAGDLDGPIRTGDDIEIRGAGFVPPGAQGADRLSRMVVRIGAVNVHVPLVPVTGGFSNPTDAVLTVPVPADVEPGRVEVQVVTAAGVETNRYAIDVTD
;
A
#
# COMPACT_ATOMS: atom_id res chain seq x y z
N MET A 1 -29.19 0.71 -51.80
CA MET A 1 -28.60 1.59 -52.84
C MET A 1 -28.05 2.82 -52.12
N ALA A 2 -26.83 2.82 -51.61
CA ALA A 2 -25.54 2.80 -52.30
C ALA A 2 -25.27 4.11 -53.07
N VAL A 3 -24.59 5.06 -52.41
CA VAL A 3 -23.52 5.86 -53.04
C VAL A 3 -22.42 5.98 -52.00
N GLN A 4 -21.32 5.31 -52.29
CA GLN A 4 -20.07 5.26 -51.56
C GLN A 4 -18.99 5.71 -52.55
N GLU A 5 -17.88 6.20 -51.98
CA GLU A 5 -16.56 6.50 -52.59
C GLU A 5 -16.34 7.92 -53.13
N ALA A 6 -15.16 8.53 -53.01
CA ALA A 6 -13.96 8.32 -52.18
C ALA A 6 -12.96 9.44 -52.54
N ARG A 7 -12.21 9.92 -51.54
CA ARG A 7 -10.83 10.48 -51.56
C ARG A 7 -10.59 11.02 -50.14
N GLY A 8 -9.80 10.46 -49.23
CA GLY A 8 -8.50 9.78 -49.36
C GLY A 8 -7.46 10.80 -49.83
N GLY A 9 -6.47 11.28 -49.07
CA GLY A 9 -5.96 11.06 -47.72
C GLY A 9 -4.61 11.79 -47.63
N ALA A 10 -4.16 12.23 -46.44
CA ALA A 10 -2.75 12.54 -46.16
C ALA A 10 -2.52 12.76 -44.66
N GLU A 11 -1.98 11.74 -43.99
CA GLU A 11 -1.12 11.91 -42.82
C GLU A 11 0.25 12.41 -43.28
N THR A 12 0.86 13.42 -42.64
CA THR A 12 2.12 13.28 -41.87
C THR A 12 2.60 14.59 -41.22
N ARG A 13 2.63 14.56 -39.88
CA ARG A 13 3.68 14.99 -38.92
C ARG A 13 4.40 16.35 -39.02
N ALA A 14 4.29 17.03 -37.85
CA ALA A 14 5.38 17.57 -37.01
C ALA A 14 6.02 18.91 -37.41
N HIS A 15 5.73 19.96 -36.62
CA HIS A 15 6.59 20.44 -35.52
C HIS A 15 6.07 21.78 -34.99
N GLY A 16 5.81 21.86 -33.68
CA GLY A 16 5.36 23.07 -32.98
C GLY A 16 4.31 22.70 -31.93
N GLY A 17 4.42 23.03 -30.66
CA GLY A 17 5.37 23.88 -29.97
C GLY A 17 5.43 23.53 -28.48
N ALA A 18 6.29 24.24 -27.78
CA ALA A 18 6.57 24.12 -26.37
C ALA A 18 5.29 24.06 -25.51
N HIS A 19 5.24 23.07 -24.62
CA HIS A 19 4.18 22.88 -23.64
C HIS A 19 4.21 23.99 -22.57
N ALA A 20 3.61 25.14 -22.88
CA ALA A 20 3.18 26.14 -21.92
C ALA A 20 1.65 26.02 -21.76
N GLY A 21 1.20 25.21 -20.81
CA GLY A 21 -0.22 24.96 -20.55
C GLY A 21 -0.45 23.51 -20.15
N GLY A 22 -0.89 23.29 -18.91
CA GLY A 22 -1.04 21.95 -18.33
C GLY A 22 -1.87 21.02 -19.22
N CYS A 23 -1.33 19.83 -19.52
CA CYS A 23 -2.02 18.83 -20.34
C CYS A 23 -3.42 18.53 -19.78
N ALA A 24 -4.43 18.73 -20.62
CA ALA A 24 -5.83 18.34 -20.38
C ALA A 24 -6.13 16.89 -20.82
N CYS A 25 -5.12 16.14 -21.24
CA CYS A 25 -5.22 14.72 -21.58
C CYS A 25 -5.53 13.89 -20.33
N GLY A 26 -6.82 13.56 -20.12
CA GLY A 26 -7.30 12.76 -18.98
C GLY A 26 -6.63 11.39 -18.84
N ASP A 27 -6.22 10.78 -19.96
CA ASP A 27 -5.66 9.43 -19.98
C ASP A 27 -4.13 9.39 -19.85
N CYS A 28 -3.46 10.54 -19.80
CA CYS A 28 -2.01 10.55 -19.62
C CYS A 28 -1.63 10.68 -18.13
N PRO A 29 -0.52 10.07 -17.68
CA PRO A 29 -0.12 10.11 -16.26
C PRO A 29 0.07 11.52 -15.69
N HIS A 30 0.47 12.48 -16.53
CA HIS A 30 0.62 13.88 -16.10
C HIS A 30 -0.74 14.54 -15.90
N GLY A 31 -1.68 14.33 -16.81
CA GLY A 31 -3.06 14.85 -16.73
C GLY A 31 -3.83 14.23 -15.57
N ALA A 32 -3.70 12.93 -15.34
CA ALA A 32 -4.31 12.24 -14.19
C ALA A 32 -3.80 12.80 -12.85
N ARG A 33 -2.47 12.97 -12.71
CA ARG A 33 -1.85 13.56 -11.51
C ARG A 33 -2.27 15.01 -11.28
N GLU A 34 -2.29 15.81 -12.33
CA GLU A 34 -2.70 17.22 -12.25
C GLU A 34 -4.20 17.34 -11.92
N GLY A 35 -5.03 16.50 -12.53
CA GLY A 35 -6.46 16.41 -12.23
C GLY A 35 -6.73 16.01 -10.79
N HIS A 36 -6.02 15.00 -10.26
CA HIS A 36 -6.14 14.62 -8.84
C HIS A 36 -5.70 15.75 -7.91
N ARG A 37 -4.58 16.43 -8.20
CA ARG A 37 -4.11 17.59 -7.41
C ARG A 37 -5.13 18.72 -7.36
N ARG A 38 -5.75 19.05 -8.48
CA ARG A 38 -6.80 20.08 -8.54
C ARG A 38 -8.02 19.67 -7.74
N ALA A 39 -8.52 18.43 -7.93
CA ALA A 39 -9.64 17.91 -7.17
C ALA A 39 -9.37 17.94 -5.65
N VAL A 40 -8.16 17.57 -5.21
CA VAL A 40 -7.75 17.67 -3.80
C VAL A 40 -7.75 19.13 -3.33
N ALA A 41 -7.20 20.06 -4.12
CA ALA A 41 -7.16 21.47 -3.74
C ALA A 41 -8.58 22.07 -3.63
N GLU A 42 -9.45 21.77 -4.60
CA GLU A 42 -10.87 22.19 -4.60
C GLU A 42 -11.61 21.61 -3.38
N PHE A 43 -11.42 20.33 -3.09
CA PHE A 43 -12.00 19.67 -1.93
C PHE A 43 -11.54 20.31 -0.60
N LEU A 44 -10.24 20.61 -0.47
CA LEU A 44 -9.71 21.25 0.75
C LEU A 44 -10.30 22.66 0.94
N LEU A 45 -10.40 23.45 -0.14
CA LEU A 45 -11.04 24.76 -0.10
C LEU A 45 -12.52 24.67 0.30
N LEU A 46 -13.24 23.70 -0.27
CA LEU A 46 -14.66 23.46 0.05
C LEU A 46 -14.82 23.08 1.53
N ARG A 47 -14.03 22.12 2.02
CA ARG A 47 -14.04 21.68 3.43
C ARG A 47 -13.72 22.83 4.38
N ASP A 48 -12.67 23.58 4.10
CA ASP A 48 -12.24 24.67 4.99
C ASP A 48 -13.25 25.84 4.94
N GLY A 49 -13.91 26.07 3.80
CA GLY A 49 -15.05 26.97 3.68
C GLY A 49 -16.23 26.56 4.56
N PHE A 50 -16.64 25.28 4.52
CA PHE A 50 -17.70 24.77 5.40
C PHE A 50 -17.31 24.79 6.87
N ALA A 51 -16.05 24.50 7.21
CA ALA A 51 -15.54 24.63 8.58
C ALA A 51 -15.60 26.09 9.08
N ALA A 52 -15.50 27.07 8.18
CA ALA A 52 -15.68 28.48 8.48
C ALA A 52 -17.15 28.97 8.41
N GLY A 53 -18.11 28.07 8.19
CA GLY A 53 -19.54 28.39 8.09
C GLY A 53 -19.95 29.04 6.76
N GLN A 54 -19.13 28.95 5.72
CA GLN A 54 -19.39 29.54 4.40
C GLN A 54 -20.06 28.52 3.47
N GLY A 55 -20.86 28.98 2.51
CA GLY A 55 -21.38 28.14 1.42
C GLY A 55 -22.63 27.31 1.76
N VAL A 56 -23.15 27.37 2.99
CA VAL A 56 -24.41 26.69 3.37
C VAL A 56 -25.60 27.47 2.82
N PRO A 57 -26.52 26.84 2.05
CA PRO A 57 -27.70 27.52 1.53
C PRO A 57 -28.62 28.05 2.64
N ALA A 58 -29.16 29.25 2.46
CA ALA A 58 -30.11 29.86 3.41
C ALA A 58 -31.33 28.98 3.68
N ALA A 59 -31.73 28.17 2.69
CA ALA A 59 -32.84 27.22 2.81
C ALA A 59 -32.62 26.13 3.86
N VAL A 60 -31.38 25.76 4.20
CA VAL A 60 -31.08 24.74 5.23
C VAL A 60 -30.42 25.34 6.48
N ALA A 61 -29.92 26.58 6.39
CA ALA A 61 -29.25 27.29 7.48
C ALA A 61 -30.12 27.50 8.74
N HIS A 62 -31.44 27.40 8.63
CA HIS A 62 -32.36 27.57 9.75
C HIS A 62 -32.43 26.34 10.67
N SER A 63 -31.90 25.19 10.25
CA SER A 63 -31.81 23.96 11.05
C SER A 63 -30.37 23.45 11.08
N ALA A 64 -29.81 23.31 12.28
CA ALA A 64 -28.45 22.81 12.46
C ALA A 64 -28.31 21.37 11.90
N GLN A 65 -29.32 20.52 12.10
CA GLN A 65 -29.34 19.17 11.56
C GLN A 65 -29.39 19.16 10.02
N ALA A 66 -30.27 19.95 9.42
CA ALA A 66 -30.38 20.04 7.96
C ALA A 66 -29.09 20.60 7.33
N SER A 67 -28.49 21.62 7.96
CA SER A 67 -27.20 22.17 7.54
C SER A 67 -26.08 21.13 7.59
N ARG A 68 -25.97 20.37 8.69
CA ARG A 68 -24.95 19.31 8.85
C ARG A 68 -25.13 18.19 7.82
N GLN A 69 -26.36 17.76 7.58
CA GLN A 69 -26.65 16.74 6.58
C GLN A 69 -26.26 17.22 5.19
N TRP A 70 -26.69 18.42 4.80
CA TRP A 70 -26.36 19.00 3.49
C TRP A 70 -24.85 19.15 3.29
N VAL A 71 -24.13 19.68 4.29
CA VAL A 71 -22.65 19.79 4.24
C VAL A 71 -22.00 18.42 4.12
N SER A 72 -22.49 17.42 4.85
CA SER A 72 -21.97 16.06 4.79
C SER A 72 -22.18 15.42 3.41
N GLU A 73 -23.35 15.62 2.78
CA GLU A 73 -23.65 15.12 1.44
C GLU A 73 -22.75 15.78 0.38
N GLU A 74 -22.59 17.10 0.43
CA GLU A 74 -21.73 17.85 -0.51
C GLU A 74 -20.26 17.43 -0.38
N LEU A 75 -19.77 17.28 0.85
CA LEU A 75 -18.41 16.79 1.12
C LEU A 75 -18.23 15.33 0.68
N THR A 76 -19.26 14.50 0.84
CA THR A 76 -19.24 13.11 0.37
C THR A 76 -19.11 13.05 -1.14
N GLN A 77 -19.94 13.79 -1.87
CA GLN A 77 -19.89 13.84 -3.33
C GLN A 77 -18.53 14.34 -3.85
N SER A 78 -18.01 15.41 -3.25
CA SER A 78 -16.69 15.94 -3.61
C SER A 78 -15.56 14.96 -3.28
N ALA A 79 -15.63 14.27 -2.15
CA ALA A 79 -14.65 13.26 -1.77
C ALA A 79 -14.65 12.04 -2.71
N GLU A 80 -15.82 11.61 -3.20
CA GLU A 80 -15.93 10.55 -4.20
C GLU A 80 -15.20 10.91 -5.50
N LEU A 81 -15.35 12.15 -5.97
CA LEU A 81 -14.62 12.67 -7.13
C LEU A 81 -13.11 12.64 -6.89
N VAL A 82 -12.64 13.10 -5.72
CA VAL A 82 -11.21 13.04 -5.36
C VAL A 82 -10.69 11.60 -5.38
N ALA A 83 -11.45 10.67 -4.79
CA ALA A 83 -11.09 9.26 -4.74
C ALA A 83 -11.10 8.60 -6.14
N GLU A 84 -12.03 8.96 -7.01
CA GLU A 84 -12.04 8.53 -8.41
C GLU A 84 -10.79 9.01 -9.16
N ARG A 85 -10.45 10.30 -9.04
CA ARG A 85 -9.24 10.86 -9.66
C ARG A 85 -7.97 10.26 -9.06
N GLY A 86 -7.96 9.96 -7.76
CA GLY A 86 -6.86 9.29 -7.08
C GLY A 86 -6.62 7.87 -7.62
N ARG A 87 -7.69 7.10 -7.83
CA ARG A 87 -7.64 5.77 -8.47
C ARG A 87 -7.11 5.86 -9.91
N ALA A 88 -7.61 6.81 -10.69
CA ALA A 88 -7.14 7.03 -12.06
C ALA A 88 -5.65 7.41 -12.11
N GLU A 89 -5.16 8.28 -11.21
CA GLU A 89 -3.72 8.56 -11.08
C GLU A 89 -2.93 7.29 -10.72
N GLY A 90 -3.43 6.49 -9.77
CA GLY A 90 -2.82 5.24 -9.34
C GLY A 90 -2.65 4.23 -10.49
N GLU A 91 -3.70 4.02 -11.28
CA GLU A 91 -3.68 3.13 -12.45
C GLU A 91 -2.73 3.64 -13.54
N ALA A 92 -2.76 4.94 -13.85
CA ALA A 92 -1.86 5.55 -14.83
C ALA A 92 -0.38 5.46 -14.38
N TRP A 93 -0.13 5.59 -13.07
CA TRP A 93 1.20 5.42 -12.49
C TRP A 93 1.68 3.96 -12.59
N LEU A 94 0.84 2.99 -12.25
CA LEU A 94 1.17 1.56 -12.38
C LEU A 94 1.48 1.16 -13.82
N ALA A 95 0.71 1.66 -14.78
CA ALA A 95 0.96 1.45 -16.21
C ALA A 95 2.30 2.02 -16.69
N ARG A 96 2.90 2.97 -15.95
CA ARG A 96 4.23 3.53 -16.23
C ARG A 96 5.34 2.90 -15.41
N LEU A 97 5.01 2.24 -14.29
CA LEU A 97 5.98 1.65 -13.37
C LEU A 97 6.96 0.70 -14.07
N TRP A 98 6.49 -0.08 -15.05
CA TRP A 98 7.34 -1.00 -15.81
C TRP A 98 8.52 -0.31 -16.52
N ARG A 99 8.35 0.95 -16.95
CA ARG A 99 9.44 1.72 -17.59
C ARG A 99 10.48 2.11 -16.56
N TYR A 100 10.04 2.55 -15.39
CA TYR A 100 10.94 2.91 -14.29
C TYR A 100 11.67 1.69 -13.75
N THR A 101 10.99 0.53 -13.62
CA THR A 101 11.64 -0.72 -13.21
C THR A 101 12.67 -1.17 -14.25
N ALA A 102 12.34 -1.12 -15.54
CA ALA A 102 13.30 -1.42 -16.60
C ALA A 102 14.52 -0.48 -16.55
N VAL A 103 14.31 0.83 -16.49
CA VAL A 103 15.41 1.82 -16.38
C VAL A 103 16.27 1.56 -15.15
N ALA A 104 15.67 1.32 -13.98
CA ALA A 104 16.42 1.05 -12.75
C ALA A 104 17.24 -0.24 -12.83
N VAL A 105 16.67 -1.31 -13.39
CA VAL A 105 17.35 -2.59 -13.56
C VAL A 105 18.52 -2.48 -14.55
N TRP A 106 18.33 -1.81 -15.68
CA TRP A 106 19.42 -1.58 -16.65
C TRP A 106 20.49 -0.62 -16.13
N ALA A 107 20.11 0.38 -15.33
CA ALA A 107 21.07 1.24 -14.62
C ALA A 107 21.91 0.42 -13.64
N LEU A 108 21.33 -0.54 -12.91
CA LEU A 108 22.07 -1.44 -12.03
C LEU A 108 23.09 -2.29 -12.79
N VAL A 109 22.71 -2.81 -13.98
CA VAL A 109 23.64 -3.54 -14.86
C VAL A 109 24.79 -2.64 -15.32
N LEU A 110 24.50 -1.40 -15.70
CA LEU A 110 25.53 -0.43 -16.10
C LEU A 110 26.47 -0.11 -14.92
N VAL A 111 25.93 0.11 -13.72
CA VAL A 111 26.74 0.33 -12.51
C VAL A 111 27.61 -0.88 -12.21
N LEU A 112 27.07 -2.10 -12.31
CA LEU A 112 27.85 -3.33 -12.14
C LEU A 112 28.99 -3.41 -13.15
N LEU A 113 28.73 -3.11 -14.42
CA LEU A 113 29.74 -3.05 -15.48
C LEU A 113 30.82 -2.02 -15.15
N LEU A 114 30.46 -0.80 -14.75
CA LEU A 114 31.40 0.25 -14.39
C LEU A 114 32.27 -0.16 -13.19
N VAL A 115 31.67 -0.71 -12.14
CA VAL A 115 32.41 -1.20 -10.95
C VAL A 115 33.35 -2.34 -11.32
N GLN A 116 32.91 -3.29 -12.14
CA GLN A 116 33.77 -4.38 -12.61
C GLN A 116 34.91 -3.88 -13.49
N SER A 117 34.66 -2.92 -14.40
CA SER A 117 35.70 -2.30 -15.24
C SER A 117 36.72 -1.53 -14.41
N LEU A 118 36.28 -0.75 -13.43
CA LEU A 118 37.17 0.00 -12.53
C LEU A 118 38.01 -0.95 -11.68
N THR A 119 37.41 -2.00 -11.13
CA THR A 119 38.15 -3.02 -10.34
C THR A 119 38.96 -3.97 -11.21
N ALA A 120 38.80 -3.95 -12.53
CA ALA A 120 39.66 -4.67 -13.48
C ALA A 120 40.99 -3.98 -13.71
N ILE A 121 41.07 -2.67 -13.45
CA ILE A 121 42.32 -1.93 -13.52
C ILE A 121 43.28 -2.52 -12.48
N GLY A 122 44.38 -3.11 -12.94
CA GLY A 122 45.38 -3.78 -12.11
C GLY A 122 45.11 -5.27 -11.84
N ALA A 123 43.87 -5.69 -11.62
CA ALA A 123 43.54 -7.11 -11.32
C ALA A 123 43.24 -7.97 -12.56
N GLY A 124 43.06 -7.36 -13.75
CA GLY A 124 42.74 -8.04 -15.01
C GLY A 124 41.30 -8.53 -15.09
N TRP A 125 40.78 -8.79 -16.29
CA TRP A 125 39.41 -9.27 -16.50
C TRP A 125 39.29 -10.79 -16.33
N THR A 126 38.33 -11.27 -15.53
CA THR A 126 38.20 -12.69 -15.17
C THR A 126 36.91 -13.32 -15.73
N SER A 127 36.90 -14.66 -15.87
CA SER A 127 35.70 -15.41 -16.27
C SER A 127 34.52 -15.18 -15.31
N ALA A 128 34.80 -15.03 -14.01
CA ALA A 128 33.81 -14.70 -12.99
C ALA A 128 33.08 -13.38 -13.24
N ARG A 129 33.80 -12.36 -13.73
CA ARG A 129 33.22 -11.06 -14.10
C ARG A 129 32.30 -11.17 -15.29
N THR A 130 32.74 -11.86 -16.34
CA THR A 130 31.91 -12.17 -17.51
C THR A 130 30.65 -12.93 -17.09
N ALA A 131 30.77 -13.99 -16.28
CA ALA A 131 29.63 -14.76 -15.77
C ALA A 131 28.69 -13.90 -14.92
N GLY A 132 29.23 -13.04 -14.04
CA GLY A 132 28.46 -12.10 -13.24
C GLY A 132 27.68 -11.07 -14.06
N LEU A 133 28.26 -10.56 -15.14
CA LEU A 133 27.58 -9.63 -16.06
C LEU A 133 26.53 -10.33 -16.92
N LEU A 134 26.83 -11.52 -17.45
CA LEU A 134 25.85 -12.31 -18.20
C LEU A 134 24.65 -12.70 -17.32
N ALA A 135 24.89 -13.12 -16.08
CA ALA A 135 23.82 -13.37 -15.11
C ALA A 135 22.97 -12.12 -14.85
N ALA A 136 23.61 -10.95 -14.71
CA ALA A 136 22.91 -9.68 -14.52
C ALA A 136 22.06 -9.31 -15.75
N LEU A 137 22.57 -9.52 -16.96
CA LEU A 137 21.84 -9.32 -18.21
C LEU A 137 20.63 -10.25 -18.34
N LEU A 138 20.78 -11.54 -18.00
CA LEU A 138 19.68 -12.51 -18.02
C LEU A 138 18.59 -12.14 -17.02
N VAL A 139 18.96 -11.80 -15.79
CA VAL A 139 18.03 -11.34 -14.76
C VAL A 139 17.33 -10.05 -15.21
N ALA A 140 18.08 -9.09 -15.76
CA ALA A 140 17.54 -7.84 -16.25
C ALA A 140 16.54 -8.03 -17.39
N ALA A 141 16.87 -8.91 -18.35
CA ALA A 141 15.99 -9.28 -19.45
C ALA A 141 14.72 -9.95 -18.94
N ALA A 142 14.83 -10.90 -18.00
CA ALA A 142 13.69 -11.59 -17.40
C ALA A 142 12.76 -10.62 -16.64
N LEU A 143 13.33 -9.73 -15.82
CA LEU A 143 12.56 -8.71 -15.09
C LEU A 143 11.90 -7.70 -16.04
N THR A 144 12.59 -7.32 -17.13
CA THR A 144 12.05 -6.43 -18.16
C THR A 144 10.90 -7.10 -18.91
N ALA A 145 11.06 -8.37 -19.30
CA ALA A 145 10.02 -9.15 -19.95
C ALA A 145 8.80 -9.34 -19.03
N ALA A 146 9.00 -9.76 -17.79
CA ALA A 146 7.94 -9.87 -16.79
C ALA A 146 7.23 -8.53 -16.58
N SER A 147 7.99 -7.42 -16.54
CA SER A 147 7.43 -6.07 -16.42
C SER A 147 6.58 -5.68 -17.63
N TRP A 148 6.99 -6.08 -18.83
CA TRP A 148 6.24 -5.82 -20.05
C TRP A 148 4.94 -6.63 -20.15
N PHE A 149 5.00 -7.94 -19.85
CA PHE A 149 3.83 -8.83 -19.85
C PHE A 149 2.82 -8.47 -18.75
N HIS A 150 3.30 -8.02 -17.58
CA HIS A 150 2.45 -7.66 -16.45
C HIS A 150 2.29 -6.14 -16.25
N ARG A 151 2.49 -5.34 -17.30
CA ARG A 151 2.47 -3.87 -17.23
C ARG A 151 1.18 -3.28 -16.63
N ALA A 152 0.04 -3.93 -16.86
CA ALA A 152 -1.25 -3.50 -16.32
C ALA A 152 -1.39 -3.72 -14.80
N ARG A 153 -0.51 -4.52 -14.18
CA ARG A 153 -0.57 -4.90 -12.76
C ARG A 153 0.65 -4.41 -11.96
N GLY A 154 1.42 -3.47 -12.50
CA GLY A 154 2.66 -2.97 -11.89
C GLY A 154 3.93 -3.71 -12.30
N GLY A 155 3.88 -4.56 -13.34
CA GLY A 155 5.04 -5.23 -13.91
C GLY A 155 5.67 -6.27 -12.98
N SER A 156 7.00 -6.32 -12.91
CA SER A 156 7.72 -7.25 -12.03
C SER A 156 7.49 -7.01 -10.53
N MET A 157 6.90 -5.86 -10.15
CA MET A 157 6.54 -5.55 -8.76
C MET A 157 5.17 -6.12 -8.37
N ALA A 158 4.38 -6.63 -9.32
CA ALA A 158 3.06 -7.20 -9.03
C ALA A 158 3.06 -8.25 -7.89
N PRO A 159 4.05 -9.18 -7.79
CA PRO A 159 4.06 -10.17 -6.71
C PRO A 159 4.27 -9.59 -5.31
N VAL A 160 4.91 -8.41 -5.21
CA VAL A 160 5.21 -7.77 -3.92
C VAL A 160 4.13 -6.78 -3.49
N ILE A 161 3.18 -6.46 -4.38
CA ILE A 161 2.00 -5.65 -4.05
C ILE A 161 0.95 -6.55 -3.37
N GLY A 162 0.47 -6.10 -2.21
CA GLY A 162 -0.56 -6.75 -1.40
C GLY A 162 -1.95 -6.67 -2.01
N GLU A 163 -2.88 -7.46 -1.47
CA GLU A 163 -4.31 -7.38 -1.84
C GLU A 163 -4.91 -5.99 -1.54
N ASP A 164 -4.36 -5.27 -0.55
CA ASP A 164 -4.70 -3.90 -0.15
C ASP A 164 -4.03 -2.81 -1.02
N HIS A 165 -3.35 -3.19 -2.11
CA HIS A 165 -2.69 -2.29 -3.05
C HIS A 165 -1.49 -1.52 -2.46
N ARG A 166 -0.90 -2.03 -1.37
CA ARG A 166 0.32 -1.53 -0.74
C ARG A 166 1.50 -2.45 -1.02
N LEU A 167 2.74 -1.99 -0.87
CA LEU A 167 3.89 -2.91 -0.91
C LEU A 167 3.93 -3.76 0.37
N SER A 168 4.09 -5.07 0.22
CA SER A 168 4.21 -5.99 1.35
C SER A 168 5.67 -6.17 1.75
N THR A 169 6.02 -5.73 2.96
CA THR A 169 7.37 -5.86 3.53
C THR A 169 7.91 -7.29 3.43
N SER A 170 7.14 -8.29 3.87
CA SER A 170 7.57 -9.70 3.79
C SER A 170 7.74 -10.23 2.37
N ARG A 171 6.86 -9.85 1.42
CA ARG A 171 7.00 -10.29 0.02
C ARG A 171 8.20 -9.62 -0.63
N THR A 172 8.45 -8.35 -0.35
CA THR A 172 9.61 -7.62 -0.89
C THR A 172 10.93 -8.19 -0.37
N VAL A 173 11.05 -8.46 0.93
CA VAL A 173 12.25 -9.09 1.50
C VAL A 173 12.47 -10.48 0.90
N ALA A 174 11.42 -11.30 0.81
CA ALA A 174 11.52 -12.62 0.19
C ALA A 174 11.93 -12.54 -1.29
N ALA A 175 11.32 -11.64 -2.06
CA ALA A 175 11.65 -11.43 -3.48
C ALA A 175 13.11 -10.99 -3.66
N ALA A 176 13.63 -10.12 -2.78
CA ALA A 176 15.03 -9.70 -2.82
C ALA A 176 16.00 -10.87 -2.58
N TRP A 177 15.72 -11.72 -1.60
CA TRP A 177 16.51 -12.94 -1.34
C TRP A 177 16.42 -13.95 -2.49
N VAL A 178 15.23 -14.19 -3.04
CA VAL A 178 15.04 -15.08 -4.20
C VAL A 178 15.83 -14.56 -5.40
N LEU A 179 15.74 -13.26 -5.70
CA LEU A 179 16.44 -12.65 -6.83
C LEU A 179 17.96 -12.74 -6.65
N PHE A 180 18.45 -12.48 -5.43
CA PHE A 180 19.87 -12.59 -5.11
C PHE A 180 20.40 -14.02 -5.24
N VAL A 181 19.69 -15.01 -4.71
CA VAL A 181 20.10 -16.42 -4.81
C VAL A 181 20.03 -16.91 -6.27
N ALA A 182 18.98 -16.55 -7.01
CA ALA A 182 18.89 -16.85 -8.44
C ALA A 182 20.07 -16.26 -9.22
N TYR A 183 20.43 -15.00 -8.94
CA TYR A 183 21.62 -14.36 -9.51
C TYR A 183 22.89 -15.13 -9.16
N ALA A 184 23.12 -15.48 -7.89
CA ALA A 184 24.30 -16.21 -7.45
C ALA A 184 24.44 -17.58 -8.15
N VAL A 185 23.33 -18.32 -8.28
CA VAL A 185 23.29 -19.59 -8.99
C VAL A 185 23.59 -19.41 -10.48
N LEU A 186 23.07 -18.36 -11.12
CA LEU A 186 23.39 -18.05 -12.52
C LEU A 186 24.87 -17.70 -12.72
N VAL A 187 25.50 -16.99 -11.78
CA VAL A 187 26.95 -16.73 -11.82
C VAL A 187 27.72 -18.05 -11.80
N LEU A 188 27.39 -18.95 -10.86
CA LEU A 188 28.05 -20.25 -10.73
C LEU A 188 27.82 -21.13 -11.96
N ALA A 189 26.60 -21.17 -12.49
CA ALA A 189 26.27 -21.91 -13.71
C ALA A 189 27.03 -21.38 -14.94
N GLY A 190 27.12 -20.05 -15.08
CA GLY A 190 27.89 -19.41 -16.16
C GLY A 190 29.39 -19.72 -16.06
N ARG A 191 29.94 -19.77 -14.84
CA ARG A 191 31.31 -20.21 -14.62
C ARG A 191 31.52 -21.68 -14.98
N LEU A 192 30.60 -22.55 -14.55
CA LEU A 192 30.64 -23.98 -14.84
C LEU A 192 30.61 -24.26 -16.34
N ALA A 193 29.81 -23.50 -17.10
CA ALA A 193 29.70 -23.64 -18.55
C ALA A 193 30.99 -23.28 -19.31
N VAL A 194 31.86 -22.45 -18.74
CA VAL A 194 33.11 -22.00 -19.36
C VAL A 194 34.34 -22.71 -18.78
N ALA A 195 34.18 -23.44 -17.66
CA ALA A 195 35.27 -24.17 -17.00
C ALA A 195 35.79 -25.32 -17.87
N SER A 196 37.00 -25.15 -18.42
CA SER A 196 37.65 -26.17 -19.25
C SER A 196 38.36 -27.25 -18.43
N ASP A 197 38.85 -26.91 -17.24
CA ASP A 197 39.58 -27.81 -16.36
C ASP A 197 38.65 -28.66 -15.47
N HIS A 198 39.04 -29.91 -15.21
CA HIS A 198 38.29 -30.82 -14.34
C HIS A 198 38.34 -30.36 -12.87
N ALA A 199 39.50 -29.88 -12.39
CA ALA A 199 39.63 -29.41 -11.02
C ALA A 199 38.82 -28.13 -10.76
N GLU A 200 38.73 -27.22 -11.72
CA GLU A 200 37.86 -26.03 -11.62
C GLU A 200 36.37 -26.43 -11.59
N ARG A 201 35.96 -27.40 -12.40
CA ARG A 201 34.59 -27.93 -12.38
C ARG A 201 34.23 -28.57 -11.03
N ASP A 202 35.11 -29.41 -10.50
CA ASP A 202 34.91 -30.05 -9.19
C ASP A 202 34.85 -29.02 -8.06
N ALA A 203 35.68 -27.97 -8.11
CA ALA A 203 35.64 -26.87 -7.16
C ALA A 203 34.29 -26.12 -7.20
N LEU A 204 33.77 -25.80 -8.39
CA LEU A 204 32.47 -25.14 -8.54
C LEU A 204 31.29 -26.01 -8.07
N VAL A 205 31.33 -27.31 -8.35
CA VAL A 205 30.34 -28.27 -7.85
C VAL A 205 30.41 -28.36 -6.33
N SER A 206 31.61 -28.43 -5.75
CA SER A 206 31.80 -28.38 -4.29
C SER A 206 31.33 -27.05 -3.69
N GLY A 207 31.41 -25.95 -4.46
CA GLY A 207 30.95 -24.63 -4.08
C GLY A 207 29.42 -24.50 -3.97
N LEU A 208 28.68 -25.43 -4.58
CA LEU A 208 27.22 -25.55 -4.47
C LEU A 208 26.79 -26.43 -3.29
N GLU A 209 27.73 -27.08 -2.59
CA GLU A 209 27.40 -27.93 -1.45
C GLU A 209 26.66 -27.16 -0.36
N LEU A 210 25.64 -27.81 0.20
CA LEU A 210 24.80 -27.22 1.24
C LEU A 210 25.62 -26.78 2.45
N ALA A 211 26.73 -27.47 2.77
CA ALA A 211 27.63 -27.10 3.86
C ALA A 211 28.16 -25.67 3.74
N ARG A 212 28.39 -25.19 2.50
CA ARG A 212 28.92 -23.84 2.23
C ARG A 212 27.82 -22.79 2.05
N GLY A 213 26.62 -23.22 1.65
CA GLY A 213 25.46 -22.35 1.40
C GLY A 213 24.40 -22.34 2.51
N ALA A 214 24.58 -23.12 3.59
CA ALA A 214 23.54 -23.39 4.57
C ALA A 214 22.90 -22.12 5.14
N GLY A 215 23.72 -21.13 5.53
CA GLY A 215 23.21 -19.86 6.09
C GLY A 215 22.28 -19.11 5.13
N VAL A 216 22.67 -18.94 3.86
CA VAL A 216 21.84 -18.26 2.85
C VAL A 216 20.59 -19.06 2.51
N VAL A 217 20.70 -20.38 2.39
CA VAL A 217 19.56 -21.26 2.09
C VAL A 217 18.56 -21.26 3.25
N THR A 218 19.04 -21.31 4.50
CA THR A 218 18.19 -21.20 5.69
C THR A 218 17.47 -19.85 5.73
N VAL A 219 18.19 -18.74 5.51
CA VAL A 219 17.56 -17.42 5.47
C VAL A 219 16.52 -17.35 4.36
N LEU A 220 16.84 -17.80 3.14
CA LEU A 220 15.91 -17.85 2.02
C LEU A 220 14.63 -18.64 2.37
N ALA A 221 14.80 -19.84 2.94
CA ALA A 221 13.68 -20.68 3.35
C ALA A 221 12.80 -19.98 4.40
N VAL A 222 13.41 -19.34 5.39
CA VAL A 222 12.70 -18.61 6.45
C VAL A 222 11.96 -17.40 5.89
N VAL A 223 12.61 -16.52 5.13
CA VAL A 223 11.94 -15.30 4.61
C VAL A 223 10.79 -15.64 3.66
N CYS A 224 10.93 -16.70 2.85
CA CYS A 224 9.85 -17.22 2.01
C CYS A 224 8.71 -17.80 2.85
N GLY A 225 9.04 -18.61 3.87
CA GLY A 225 8.06 -19.16 4.81
C GLY A 225 7.28 -18.06 5.56
N ILE A 226 7.98 -17.02 6.01
CA ILE A 226 7.39 -15.85 6.66
C ILE A 226 6.48 -15.07 5.71
N ALA A 227 6.86 -14.88 4.44
CA ALA A 227 6.00 -14.23 3.46
C ALA A 227 4.68 -14.97 3.25
N VAL A 228 4.71 -16.31 3.21
CA VAL A 228 3.50 -17.15 3.12
C VAL A 228 2.70 -17.11 4.42
N LEU A 229 3.37 -17.26 5.57
CA LEU A 229 2.72 -17.29 6.88
C LEU A 229 2.02 -15.97 7.19
N VAL A 230 2.69 -14.83 6.98
CA VAL A 230 2.10 -13.50 7.20
C VAL A 230 0.91 -13.27 6.30
N ARG A 231 0.97 -13.68 5.02
CA ARG A 231 -0.20 -13.62 4.13
C ARG A 231 -1.38 -14.39 4.69
N ARG A 232 -1.14 -15.61 5.20
CA ARG A 232 -2.19 -16.44 5.81
C ARG A 232 -2.73 -15.80 7.09
N VAL A 233 -1.86 -15.29 7.96
CA VAL A 233 -2.24 -14.66 9.24
C VAL A 233 -3.09 -13.42 8.98
N VAL A 234 -2.63 -12.50 8.15
CA VAL A 234 -3.37 -11.28 7.80
C VAL A 234 -4.70 -11.64 7.14
N GLY A 235 -4.70 -12.56 6.18
CA GLY A 235 -5.93 -13.00 5.49
C GLY A 235 -6.97 -13.57 6.44
N LEU A 236 -6.59 -14.50 7.33
CA LEU A 236 -7.52 -15.09 8.31
C LEU A 236 -8.02 -14.06 9.33
N ARG A 237 -7.19 -13.09 9.73
CA ARG A 237 -7.58 -12.05 10.69
C ARG A 237 -8.49 -11.00 10.08
N VAL A 238 -8.31 -10.67 8.80
CA VAL A 238 -9.24 -9.82 8.04
C VAL A 238 -10.59 -10.53 7.86
N LEU A 239 -10.59 -11.80 7.42
CA LEU A 239 -11.82 -12.60 7.28
C LEU A 239 -12.53 -12.77 8.63
N GLY A 240 -11.78 -12.97 9.71
CA GLY A 240 -12.31 -13.06 11.07
C GLY A 240 -12.64 -11.71 11.73
N GLN A 241 -12.61 -10.60 10.99
CA GLN A 241 -12.94 -9.25 11.48
C GLN A 241 -12.09 -8.79 12.68
N ARG A 242 -10.90 -9.37 12.88
CA ARG A 242 -9.95 -9.01 13.94
C ARG A 242 -8.94 -7.96 13.51
N LEU A 243 -8.84 -7.72 12.21
CA LEU A 243 -7.97 -6.73 11.59
C LEU A 243 -8.75 -6.02 10.48
N GLN A 244 -8.61 -4.70 10.41
CA GLN A 244 -9.23 -3.87 9.39
C GLN A 244 -8.20 -3.44 8.36
N LYS A 245 -8.46 -3.70 7.08
CA LYS A 245 -7.58 -3.34 5.96
C LYS A 245 -8.38 -2.59 4.91
N VAL A 246 -7.99 -1.34 4.64
CA VAL A 246 -8.57 -0.54 3.56
C VAL A 246 -7.59 -0.47 2.40
N ARG A 247 -8.13 -0.63 1.19
CA ARG A 247 -7.37 -0.58 -0.05
C ARG A 247 -6.79 0.82 -0.27
N ALA A 248 -5.48 0.91 -0.49
CA ALA A 248 -4.80 2.15 -0.84
C ALA A 248 -4.97 2.50 -2.33
N ASP A 249 -4.90 3.78 -2.67
CA ASP A 249 -5.02 4.21 -4.08
C ASP A 249 -3.81 3.80 -4.92
N ARG A 250 -2.63 3.71 -4.29
CA ARG A 250 -1.40 3.25 -4.94
C ARG A 250 -0.38 2.70 -3.94
N PRO A 251 0.49 1.77 -4.38
CA PRO A 251 1.62 1.33 -3.57
C PRO A 251 2.66 2.46 -3.46
N ARG A 252 3.29 2.58 -2.29
CA ARG A 252 4.34 3.57 -2.00
C ARG A 252 5.58 2.86 -1.47
N ALA A 253 6.77 3.37 -1.79
CA ALA A 253 8.01 2.82 -1.23
C ALA A 253 8.05 2.90 0.31
N ALA A 254 7.39 3.92 0.88
CA ALA A 254 7.24 4.09 2.32
C ALA A 254 6.48 2.92 2.99
N ASP A 255 5.60 2.21 2.27
CA ASP A 255 4.81 1.09 2.81
C ASP A 255 5.71 -0.05 3.35
N LEU A 256 6.97 -0.14 2.92
CA LEU A 256 7.93 -1.10 3.45
C LEU A 256 8.36 -0.79 4.89
N LEU A 257 8.21 0.48 5.31
CA LEU A 257 8.74 1.04 6.54
C LEU A 257 7.64 1.62 7.44
N THR A 258 6.42 1.77 6.92
CA THR A 258 5.30 2.38 7.62
C THR A 258 4.13 1.43 7.80
N ASP A 259 3.38 1.62 8.88
CA ASP A 259 2.08 1.00 9.09
C ASP A 259 1.03 1.54 8.10
N ASP A 260 -0.19 1.01 8.21
CA ASP A 260 -1.27 1.37 7.30
C ASP A 260 -1.72 2.84 7.42
N ALA A 261 -1.45 3.47 8.57
CA ALA A 261 -1.69 4.89 8.83
C ALA A 261 -0.52 5.78 8.39
N GLY A 262 0.56 5.22 7.85
CA GLY A 262 1.74 5.96 7.40
C GLY A 262 2.74 6.29 8.52
N ARG A 263 2.60 5.70 9.71
CA ARG A 263 3.54 5.88 10.83
C ARG A 263 4.66 4.86 10.73
N GLY A 264 5.88 5.23 11.13
CA GLY A 264 7.01 4.29 11.12
C GLY A 264 6.74 3.04 11.96
N SER A 265 6.90 1.86 11.37
CA SER A 265 6.69 0.57 12.05
C SER A 265 8.04 -0.02 12.42
N PHE A 266 8.34 -0.09 13.73
CA PHE A 266 9.61 -0.63 14.20
C PHE A 266 9.86 -2.05 13.69
N ALA A 267 8.85 -2.92 13.77
CA ALA A 267 8.93 -4.31 13.35
C ALA A 267 9.21 -4.46 11.84
N ASP A 268 8.64 -3.59 11.01
CA ASP A 268 8.86 -3.59 9.56
C ASP A 268 10.24 -3.00 9.21
N ILE A 269 10.60 -1.85 9.80
CA ILE A 269 11.88 -1.17 9.58
C ILE A 269 13.05 -2.08 9.94
N GLN A 270 13.06 -2.67 11.15
CA GLN A 270 14.16 -3.53 11.59
C GLN A 270 14.31 -4.75 10.67
N TYR A 271 13.21 -5.32 10.18
CA TYR A 271 13.23 -6.49 9.30
C TYR A 271 13.82 -6.18 7.93
N VAL A 272 13.44 -5.05 7.35
CA VAL A 272 14.00 -4.57 6.08
C VAL A 272 15.49 -4.25 6.23
N VAL A 273 15.87 -3.50 7.26
CA VAL A 273 17.26 -3.06 7.45
C VAL A 273 18.19 -4.24 7.71
N ILE A 274 17.84 -5.14 8.63
CA ILE A 274 18.65 -6.32 8.96
C ILE A 274 18.79 -7.24 7.73
N SER A 275 17.69 -7.47 7.01
CA SER A 275 17.73 -8.28 5.78
C SER A 275 18.58 -7.63 4.68
N ALA A 276 18.51 -6.31 4.53
CA ALA A 276 19.31 -5.57 3.55
C ALA A 276 20.81 -5.65 3.87
N VAL A 277 21.21 -5.53 5.13
CA VAL A 277 22.60 -5.70 5.57
C VAL A 277 23.11 -7.11 5.29
N ALA A 278 22.30 -8.13 5.58
CA ALA A 278 22.66 -9.53 5.31
C ALA A 278 22.78 -9.83 3.80
N LEU A 279 21.90 -9.25 2.98
CA LEU A 279 21.99 -9.32 1.51
C LEU A 279 23.24 -8.64 0.99
N LEU A 280 23.55 -7.43 1.47
CA LEU A 280 24.76 -6.69 1.07
C LEU A 280 26.02 -7.48 1.44
N PHE A 281 26.08 -8.01 2.66
CA PHE A 281 27.18 -8.86 3.09
C PHE A 281 27.33 -10.08 2.17
N SER A 282 26.23 -10.76 1.85
CA SER A 282 26.22 -11.92 0.94
C SER A 282 26.68 -11.55 -0.47
N ALA A 283 26.28 -10.39 -0.99
CA ALA A 283 26.72 -9.90 -2.29
C ALA A 283 28.23 -9.62 -2.32
N VAL A 284 28.78 -9.02 -1.26
CA VAL A 284 30.22 -8.81 -1.11
C VAL A 284 30.96 -10.15 -1.03
N ARG A 285 30.41 -11.14 -0.33
CA ARG A 285 30.99 -12.50 -0.26
C ARG A 285 31.02 -13.16 -1.63
N LEU A 286 29.92 -13.09 -2.40
CA LEU A 286 29.87 -13.60 -3.77
C LEU A 286 30.91 -12.93 -4.67
N ALA A 287 31.06 -11.61 -4.57
CA ALA A 287 32.03 -10.87 -5.36
C ALA A 287 33.48 -11.25 -5.03
N ARG A 288 33.77 -11.58 -3.76
CA ARG A 288 35.11 -12.00 -3.31
C ARG A 288 35.39 -13.49 -3.53
N ARG A 289 34.37 -14.35 -3.52
CA ARG A 289 34.46 -15.81 -3.72
C ARG A 289 33.39 -16.26 -4.71
N PRO A 290 33.59 -15.97 -6.01
CA PRO A 290 32.60 -16.25 -7.06
C PRO A 290 32.54 -17.74 -7.47
N ASP A 291 33.30 -18.60 -6.80
CA ASP A 291 33.42 -20.04 -7.02
C ASP A 291 32.47 -20.87 -6.12
N GLN A 292 31.80 -20.23 -5.16
CA GLN A 292 30.88 -20.89 -4.25
C GLN A 292 29.66 -20.02 -3.95
N LEU A 293 28.60 -20.65 -3.40
CA LEU A 293 27.50 -19.88 -2.84
C LEU A 293 28.02 -18.96 -1.72
N PRO A 294 27.36 -17.80 -1.50
CA PRO A 294 27.77 -16.89 -0.46
C PRO A 294 27.65 -17.57 0.90
N ASP A 295 28.79 -17.79 1.52
CA ASP A 295 28.86 -18.31 2.88
C ASP A 295 28.50 -17.18 3.85
N LEU A 296 27.26 -17.23 4.34
CA LEU A 296 26.68 -16.32 5.32
C LEU A 296 26.93 -16.88 6.72
N PRO A 297 27.74 -16.20 7.56
CA PRO A 297 28.03 -16.64 8.91
C PRO A 297 26.74 -16.87 9.70
N TRP A 298 26.69 -17.98 10.44
CA TRP A 298 25.53 -18.34 11.25
C TRP A 298 25.08 -17.23 12.20
N GLY A 299 26.00 -16.44 12.76
CA GLY A 299 25.64 -15.28 13.58
C GLY A 299 24.74 -14.29 12.83
N LEU A 300 25.05 -13.95 11.58
CA LEU A 300 24.24 -13.04 10.77
C LEU A 300 22.94 -13.69 10.32
N ALA A 301 22.96 -14.99 9.98
CA ALA A 301 21.76 -15.75 9.68
C ALA A 301 20.79 -15.76 10.87
N VAL A 302 21.28 -16.04 12.08
CA VAL A 302 20.46 -16.03 13.32
C VAL A 302 19.88 -14.65 13.58
N VAL A 303 20.63 -13.56 13.36
CA VAL A 303 20.10 -12.19 13.50
C VAL A 303 18.94 -11.93 12.53
N VAL A 304 19.04 -12.39 11.26
CA VAL A 304 17.93 -12.31 10.30
C VAL A 304 16.73 -13.14 10.77
N LEU A 305 16.95 -14.34 11.31
CA LEU A 305 15.89 -15.22 11.82
C LEU A 305 15.17 -14.58 13.02
N VAL A 306 15.90 -14.01 13.98
CA VAL A 306 15.34 -13.27 15.12
C VAL A 306 14.52 -12.08 14.62
N SER A 307 15.08 -11.31 13.69
CA SER A 307 14.41 -10.18 13.06
C SER A 307 13.11 -10.58 12.36
N ALA A 308 13.10 -11.71 11.64
CA ALA A 308 11.93 -12.25 10.99
C ALA A 308 10.86 -12.72 11.99
N ALA A 309 11.28 -13.32 13.12
CA ALA A 309 10.39 -13.70 14.21
C ALA A 309 9.76 -12.47 14.89
N THR A 310 10.54 -11.41 15.13
CA THR A 310 10.03 -10.14 15.67
C THR A 310 9.02 -9.50 14.73
N TYR A 311 9.28 -9.50 13.42
CA TYR A 311 8.33 -9.03 12.42
C TYR A 311 7.03 -9.83 12.44
N LEU A 312 7.12 -11.16 12.47
CA LEU A 312 5.95 -12.04 12.54
C LEU A 312 5.14 -11.78 13.82
N ALA A 313 5.81 -11.70 14.97
CA ALA A 313 5.17 -11.38 16.25
C ALA A 313 4.46 -10.02 16.20
N GLY A 314 5.08 -9.02 15.56
CA GLY A 314 4.44 -7.73 15.28
C GLY A 314 3.12 -7.86 14.51
N LYS A 315 3.11 -8.65 13.42
CA LYS A 315 1.88 -8.91 12.64
C LYS A 315 0.81 -9.67 13.41
N TYR A 316 1.18 -10.47 14.41
CA TYR A 316 0.23 -11.08 15.34
C TYR A 316 -0.28 -10.12 16.41
N ALA A 317 0.56 -9.17 16.84
CA ALA A 317 0.20 -8.17 17.85
C ALA A 317 -0.66 -7.02 17.29
N GLU A 318 -0.59 -6.75 15.98
CA GLU A 318 -1.44 -5.74 15.31
C GLU A 318 -2.92 -6.01 15.63
N GLY A 319 -3.60 -5.06 16.27
CA GLY A 319 -5.02 -5.11 16.55
C GLY A 319 -5.81 -4.22 15.60
N GLY A 320 -7.12 -4.44 15.53
CA GLY A 320 -7.98 -3.56 14.76
C GLY A 320 -9.45 -3.91 14.83
N ARG A 321 -9.91 -4.68 15.81
CA ARG A 321 -11.34 -4.96 15.95
C ARG A 321 -12.02 -3.70 16.51
N PRO A 322 -13.02 -3.13 15.82
CA PRO A 322 -13.74 -1.98 16.33
C PRO A 322 -14.63 -2.41 17.50
N VAL A 323 -14.75 -1.57 18.53
CA VAL A 323 -15.54 -1.84 19.73
C VAL A 323 -16.28 -0.60 20.19
N ILE A 324 -17.57 -0.74 20.51
CA ILE A 324 -18.36 0.25 21.23
C ILE A 324 -18.21 -0.02 22.72
N LEU A 325 -17.78 0.99 23.47
CA LEU A 325 -17.64 0.95 24.92
C LEU A 325 -18.85 1.58 25.62
N SER A 326 -19.38 2.66 25.06
CA SER A 326 -20.57 3.34 25.59
C SER A 326 -21.29 4.13 24.51
N VAL A 327 -22.59 4.31 24.69
CA VAL A 327 -23.41 5.23 23.89
C VAL A 327 -24.13 6.16 24.87
N VAL A 328 -24.03 7.46 24.64
CA VAL A 328 -24.65 8.49 25.49
C VAL A 328 -25.36 9.53 24.63
N ARG A 329 -26.31 10.27 25.21
CA ARG A 329 -26.88 11.47 24.57
C ARG A 329 -25.78 12.51 24.40
N ALA A 330 -25.61 13.02 23.18
CA ALA A 330 -24.70 14.14 22.93
C ALA A 330 -25.31 15.40 23.56
N ARG A 331 -24.48 16.17 24.27
CA ARG A 331 -24.97 17.27 25.12
C ARG A 331 -24.45 18.60 24.59
N GLU A 332 -25.35 19.54 24.35
CA GLU A 332 -24.97 20.93 24.14
C GLU A 332 -24.86 21.67 25.48
N ALA A 333 -24.08 22.76 25.52
CA ALA A 333 -23.90 23.53 26.74
C ALA A 333 -25.24 24.14 27.18
N GLY A 334 -25.77 23.67 28.33
CA GLY A 334 -27.06 24.11 28.87
C GLY A 334 -28.15 23.03 28.88
N ASP A 335 -27.92 21.90 28.22
CA ASP A 335 -28.90 20.79 28.19
C ASP A 335 -28.98 20.05 29.53
N LEU A 336 -30.19 19.68 29.94
CA LEU A 336 -30.43 18.85 31.12
C LEU A 336 -30.13 17.38 30.82
N ASP A 337 -29.80 16.62 31.86
CA ASP A 337 -29.68 15.16 31.73
C ASP A 337 -31.05 14.55 31.44
N GLY A 338 -31.09 13.64 30.46
CA GLY A 338 -32.33 13.03 30.01
C GLY A 338 -32.10 11.74 29.24
N PRO A 339 -33.16 10.93 29.04
CA PRO A 339 -33.09 9.74 28.19
C PRO A 339 -32.78 10.12 26.75
N ILE A 340 -32.30 9.17 25.95
CA ILE A 340 -32.09 9.34 24.52
C ILE A 340 -33.46 9.38 23.84
N ARG A 341 -33.76 10.44 23.09
CA ARG A 341 -34.99 10.57 22.31
C ARG A 341 -34.76 10.45 20.83
N THR A 342 -35.84 10.21 20.09
CA THR A 342 -35.81 10.38 18.63
C THR A 342 -35.44 11.83 18.29
N GLY A 343 -34.58 12.02 17.29
CA GLY A 343 -34.05 13.34 16.91
C GLY A 343 -32.86 13.85 17.74
N ASP A 344 -32.58 13.27 18.91
CA ASP A 344 -31.36 13.62 19.66
C ASP A 344 -30.11 13.15 18.91
N ASP A 345 -29.01 13.90 19.05
CA ASP A 345 -27.70 13.37 18.71
C ASP A 345 -27.22 12.42 19.82
N ILE A 346 -26.65 11.29 19.42
CA ILE A 346 -25.95 10.36 20.33
C ILE A 346 -24.45 10.39 20.07
N GLU A 347 -23.68 10.32 21.14
CA GLU A 347 -22.25 10.15 21.13
C GLU A 347 -21.89 8.68 21.41
N ILE A 348 -21.34 8.02 20.40
CA ILE A 348 -20.87 6.64 20.46
C ILE A 348 -19.37 6.67 20.73
N ARG A 349 -18.97 6.15 21.88
CA ARG A 349 -17.57 6.09 22.31
C ARG A 349 -17.03 4.68 22.21
N GLY A 350 -15.79 4.57 21.74
CA GLY A 350 -15.17 3.28 21.51
C GLY A 350 -13.74 3.39 21.03
N ALA A 351 -13.32 2.40 20.25
CA ALA A 351 -12.02 2.37 19.62
C ALA A 351 -12.07 1.63 18.29
N GLY A 352 -11.18 2.01 17.36
CA GLY A 352 -11.03 1.35 16.07
C GLY A 352 -12.14 1.67 15.06
N PHE A 353 -12.90 2.75 15.27
CA PHE A 353 -13.97 3.14 14.35
C PHE A 353 -13.44 3.57 12.98
N VAL A 354 -12.25 4.19 12.95
CA VAL A 354 -11.60 4.63 11.71
C VAL A 354 -10.43 3.69 11.42
N PRO A 355 -10.56 2.78 10.43
CA PRO A 355 -9.48 1.89 10.07
C PRO A 355 -8.19 2.64 9.75
N PRO A 356 -7.01 2.09 10.06
CA PRO A 356 -5.74 2.64 9.60
C PRO A 356 -5.72 2.83 8.07
N GLY A 357 -5.44 4.05 7.61
CA GLY A 357 -5.43 4.41 6.19
C GLY A 357 -6.80 4.82 5.64
N ALA A 358 -7.84 4.91 6.47
CA ALA A 358 -9.19 5.32 6.10
C ALA A 358 -9.54 6.76 6.52
N GLN A 359 -8.54 7.61 6.78
CA GLN A 359 -8.76 8.98 7.24
C GLN A 359 -9.24 9.95 6.13
N GLY A 360 -9.25 9.49 4.87
CA GLY A 360 -9.80 10.25 3.75
C GLY A 360 -11.32 10.37 3.84
N ALA A 361 -11.86 11.54 3.46
CA ALA A 361 -13.28 11.82 3.52
C ALA A 361 -14.14 10.79 2.76
N ASP A 362 -13.63 10.24 1.66
CA ASP A 362 -14.29 9.21 0.84
C ASP A 362 -14.49 7.88 1.57
N ARG A 363 -13.68 7.61 2.60
CA ARG A 363 -13.76 6.43 3.46
C ARG A 363 -14.58 6.72 4.69
N LEU A 364 -14.39 7.89 5.29
CA LEU A 364 -15.16 8.34 6.44
C LEU A 364 -16.67 8.41 6.12
N SER A 365 -17.06 8.88 4.93
CA SER A 365 -18.46 8.94 4.48
C SER A 365 -19.15 7.58 4.35
N ARG A 366 -18.38 6.49 4.26
CA ARG A 366 -18.91 5.12 4.17
C ARG A 366 -19.22 4.51 5.53
N MET A 367 -18.88 5.18 6.62
CA MET A 367 -19.19 4.71 7.96
C MET A 367 -20.70 4.82 8.21
N VAL A 368 -21.26 3.76 8.77
CA VAL A 368 -22.69 3.64 9.04
C VAL A 368 -22.88 3.22 10.48
N VAL A 369 -23.86 3.80 11.16
CA VAL A 369 -24.35 3.34 12.45
C VAL A 369 -25.70 2.68 12.23
N ARG A 370 -25.80 1.40 12.61
CA ARG A 370 -27.06 0.66 12.67
C ARG A 370 -27.68 0.88 14.05
N ILE A 371 -28.84 1.54 14.11
CA ILE A 371 -29.63 1.77 15.31
C ILE A 371 -30.94 0.98 15.15
N GLY A 372 -31.05 -0.15 15.86
CA GLY A 372 -32.14 -1.09 15.64
C GLY A 372 -32.15 -1.62 14.20
N ALA A 373 -33.24 -1.35 13.48
CA ALA A 373 -33.39 -1.72 12.06
C ALA A 373 -32.91 -0.64 11.08
N VAL A 374 -32.56 0.56 11.55
CA VAL A 374 -32.26 1.72 10.71
C VAL A 374 -30.75 1.90 10.55
N ASN A 375 -30.32 2.21 9.32
CA ASN A 375 -28.92 2.52 9.01
C ASN A 375 -28.77 4.03 8.82
N VAL A 376 -27.84 4.63 9.57
CA VAL A 376 -27.56 6.06 9.56
C VAL A 376 -26.14 6.30 9.10
N HIS A 377 -25.96 7.09 8.04
CA HIS A 377 -24.63 7.52 7.64
C HIS A 377 -24.04 8.46 8.69
N VAL A 378 -22.77 8.25 9.05
CA VAL A 378 -22.09 9.14 10.00
C VAL A 378 -21.82 10.47 9.31
N PRO A 379 -22.34 11.60 9.80
CA PRO A 379 -22.19 12.87 9.14
C PRO A 379 -20.74 13.36 9.22
N LEU A 380 -20.20 13.83 8.10
CA LEU A 380 -18.92 14.51 8.04
C LEU A 380 -19.06 15.91 8.64
N VAL A 381 -18.43 16.15 9.79
CA VAL A 381 -18.38 17.48 10.42
C VAL A 381 -17.00 18.08 10.17
N PRO A 382 -16.87 19.04 9.24
CA PRO A 382 -15.58 19.58 8.86
C PRO A 382 -15.03 20.50 9.95
N VAL A 383 -13.72 20.42 10.16
CA VAL A 383 -12.93 21.39 10.92
C VAL A 383 -11.70 21.76 10.10
N THR A 384 -11.06 22.88 10.40
CA THR A 384 -9.83 23.26 9.71
C THR A 384 -8.81 22.12 9.77
N GLY A 385 -8.40 21.62 8.62
CA GLY A 385 -7.43 20.53 8.52
C GLY A 385 -8.00 19.10 8.61
N GLY A 386 -9.30 18.89 8.83
CA GLY A 386 -9.86 17.54 8.95
C GLY A 386 -11.34 17.48 9.30
N PHE A 387 -11.70 16.51 10.13
CA PHE A 387 -13.06 16.26 10.59
C PHE A 387 -13.08 16.05 12.10
N SER A 388 -14.05 16.66 12.78
CA SER A 388 -14.33 16.37 14.20
C SER A 388 -15.27 15.18 14.35
N ASN A 389 -15.95 14.77 13.28
CA ASN A 389 -16.75 13.56 13.19
C ASN A 389 -16.72 13.06 11.73
N PRO A 390 -16.49 11.76 11.49
CA PRO A 390 -16.14 10.69 12.44
C PRO A 390 -14.70 10.76 12.97
N THR A 391 -14.47 10.22 14.16
CA THR A 391 -13.11 9.97 14.71
C THR A 391 -12.93 8.51 15.13
N ASP A 392 -11.70 8.09 15.40
CA ASP A 392 -11.41 6.69 15.77
C ASP A 392 -12.05 6.24 17.10
N ALA A 393 -12.28 7.19 18.01
CA ALA A 393 -12.78 6.92 19.35
C ALA A 393 -14.20 7.42 19.59
N VAL A 394 -14.70 8.36 18.78
CA VAL A 394 -15.99 9.02 18.99
C VAL A 394 -16.70 9.24 17.67
N LEU A 395 -17.98 8.86 17.63
CA LEU A 395 -18.91 9.18 16.54
C LEU A 395 -20.13 9.90 17.11
N THR A 396 -20.58 10.95 16.42
CA THR A 396 -21.84 11.63 16.71
C THR A 396 -22.80 11.37 15.56
N VAL A 397 -23.98 10.83 15.87
CA VAL A 397 -25.04 10.57 14.88
C VAL A 397 -26.40 10.95 15.45
N PRO A 398 -27.31 11.48 14.62
CA PRO A 398 -28.69 11.71 15.04
C PRO A 398 -29.43 10.37 15.17
N VAL A 399 -30.33 10.26 16.14
CA VAL A 399 -31.30 9.17 16.25
C VAL A 399 -32.45 9.43 15.27
N PRO A 400 -32.64 8.60 14.22
CA PRO A 400 -33.72 8.79 13.26
C PRO A 400 -35.10 8.68 13.91
N ALA A 401 -36.07 9.40 13.37
CA ALA A 401 -37.46 9.30 13.79
C ALA A 401 -38.08 7.91 13.54
N ASP A 402 -37.52 7.15 12.59
CA ASP A 402 -37.96 5.79 12.26
C ASP A 402 -37.47 4.73 13.26
N VAL A 403 -36.70 5.10 14.27
CA VAL A 403 -36.27 4.17 15.32
C VAL A 403 -37.42 3.95 16.30
N GLU A 404 -37.83 2.69 16.45
CA GLU A 404 -38.87 2.31 17.41
C GLU A 404 -38.45 2.66 18.85
N PRO A 405 -39.32 3.30 19.64
CA PRO A 405 -39.08 3.51 21.06
C PRO A 405 -38.90 2.20 21.82
N GLY A 406 -38.01 2.19 22.79
CA GLY A 406 -37.68 1.05 23.63
C GLY A 406 -36.21 0.65 23.52
N ARG A 407 -35.93 -0.61 23.87
CA ARG A 407 -34.57 -1.14 23.91
C ARG A 407 -34.10 -1.53 22.53
N VAL A 408 -33.13 -0.79 21.98
CA VAL A 408 -32.56 -1.02 20.64
C VAL A 408 -31.05 -1.25 20.70
N GLU A 409 -30.52 -1.97 19.70
CA GLU A 409 -29.08 -2.22 19.58
C GLU A 409 -28.41 -1.20 18.66
N VAL A 410 -27.28 -0.65 19.08
CA VAL A 410 -26.38 0.21 18.30
C VAL A 410 -25.17 -0.59 17.86
N GLN A 411 -24.82 -0.48 16.58
CA GLN A 411 -23.61 -1.04 15.98
C GLN A 411 -23.00 -0.07 14.99
N VAL A 412 -21.66 -0.01 14.95
CA VAL A 412 -20.92 0.78 13.96
C VAL A 412 -20.40 -0.19 12.90
N VAL A 413 -20.62 0.15 11.63
CA VAL A 413 -20.01 -0.45 10.47
C VAL A 413 -18.93 0.50 9.96
N THR A 414 -17.67 0.08 10.06
CA THR A 414 -16.53 0.92 9.69
C THR A 414 -16.37 1.02 8.17
N ALA A 415 -15.48 1.90 7.71
CA ALA A 415 -15.12 2.01 6.29
C ALA A 415 -14.50 0.74 5.69
N ALA A 416 -14.05 -0.21 6.53
CA ALA A 416 -13.56 -1.52 6.13
C ALA A 416 -14.67 -2.59 6.08
N GLY A 417 -15.92 -2.24 6.40
CA GLY A 417 -17.06 -3.15 6.45
C GLY A 417 -17.06 -4.06 7.68
N VAL A 418 -16.35 -3.70 8.75
CA VAL A 418 -16.31 -4.48 9.99
C VAL A 418 -17.34 -3.93 10.96
N GLU A 419 -18.17 -4.82 11.51
CA GLU A 419 -19.17 -4.47 12.53
C GLU A 419 -18.55 -4.54 13.95
N THR A 420 -18.94 -3.60 14.81
CA THR A 420 -18.62 -3.62 16.25
C THR A 420 -19.43 -4.67 17.01
N ASN A 421 -19.16 -4.82 18.31
CA ASN A 421 -20.15 -5.39 19.22
C ASN A 421 -21.46 -4.61 19.19
N ARG A 422 -22.54 -5.30 19.56
CA ARG A 422 -23.86 -4.71 19.77
C ARG A 422 -23.91 -4.06 21.15
N TYR A 423 -24.41 -2.83 21.21
CA TYR A 423 -24.58 -2.11 22.45
C TYR A 423 -26.04 -1.71 22.62
N ALA A 424 -26.70 -2.18 23.68
CA ALA A 424 -28.11 -1.87 23.91
C ALA A 424 -28.26 -0.47 24.53
N ILE A 425 -29.18 0.32 23.98
CA ILE A 425 -29.65 1.60 24.53
C ILE A 425 -31.16 1.57 24.67
N ASP A 426 -31.70 2.44 25.52
CA ASP A 426 -33.14 2.68 25.62
C ASP A 426 -33.47 4.03 24.98
N VAL A 427 -34.33 4.00 23.96
CA VAL A 427 -34.82 5.19 23.24
C VAL A 427 -36.24 5.50 23.71
N THR A 428 -36.52 6.75 24.01
CA THR A 428 -37.86 7.24 24.35
C THR A 428 -38.41 8.12 23.24
N ASP A 429 -39.72 8.35 23.24
CA ASP A 429 -40.37 9.32 22.34
C ASP A 429 -39.83 10.75 22.51
#